data_AF-A0A8S3FQL1-F1
#
_entry.id   AF-A0A8S3FQL1-F1
#
_cell.length_a   1.000
_cell.length_b   1.000
_cell.length_c   1.000
_cell.angle_alpha   90.00
_cell.angle_beta   90.00
_cell.angle_gamma   90.00
#
_symmetry.space_group_name_H-M   'P 1'
#
loop_
_entity.id
_entity.type
_entity.pdbx_description
1 polymer ?
#
loop_
_entity_poly.entity_id
_entity_poly.type
_entity_poly.pdbx_seq_one_letter_code
_entity_poly.pdbx_strand_id
1 'polypeptide(L)'
;CPSTLLHQWVHEFHQWWPEFRVAVLHESGSFQGKKGDRLIHKMGTTAAGILVTSYANILIHYNTLLSYTWHYFILDEGHKIRNPDAQITTACKSFRTPHRLILSGSPMQNNLRELWSLFDFVFPGKLGTLPTFMEYFAIPITRGGYANANPIEVQTAYKCACILRDTIKKYLIRRIKSEQNVVLKLPTKNEQVLFCRLTKTQRHIYKEYLKSQQCKDILKGGTQVFVGLINLRKIC
;
A
#
# COMPACT_ATOMS: atom_id res chain seq x y z
N CYS A 1 4.98 -7.36 -6.16
CA CYS A 1 4.07 -6.38 -6.79
C CYS A 1 2.65 -6.96 -6.83
N PRO A 2 1.61 -6.19 -7.23
CA PRO A 2 0.32 -6.75 -7.62
C PRO A 2 0.45 -7.82 -8.72
N SER A 3 -0.40 -8.85 -8.70
CA SER A 3 -0.33 -9.96 -9.68
C SER A 3 -0.50 -9.50 -11.13
N THR A 4 -1.29 -8.45 -11.36
CA THR A 4 -1.52 -7.85 -12.68
C THR A 4 -0.28 -7.19 -13.28
N LEU A 5 0.72 -6.84 -12.46
CA LEU A 5 1.94 -6.15 -12.89
C LEU A 5 3.14 -7.09 -13.07
N LEU A 6 3.00 -8.39 -12.77
CA LEU A 6 4.12 -9.33 -12.80
C LEU A 6 4.78 -9.40 -14.19
N HIS A 7 3.97 -9.58 -15.23
CA HIS A 7 4.46 -9.67 -16.61
C HIS A 7 5.03 -8.34 -17.10
N GLN A 8 4.48 -7.21 -16.65
CA GLN A 8 5.03 -5.91 -16.97
C GLN A 8 6.44 -5.75 -16.40
N TRP A 9 6.66 -6.08 -15.13
CA TRP A 9 7.99 -6.02 -14.52
C TRP A 9 9.02 -6.85 -15.29
N VAL A 10 8.65 -8.06 -15.72
CA VAL A 10 9.54 -8.91 -16.55
C VAL A 10 9.87 -8.25 -17.89
N HIS A 11 8.86 -7.70 -18.55
CA HIS A 11 9.04 -6.99 -19.81
C HIS A 11 10.00 -5.81 -19.66
N GLU A 12 9.80 -4.98 -18.63
CA GLU A 12 10.67 -3.84 -18.34
C GLU A 12 12.11 -4.29 -18.05
N PHE A 13 12.32 -5.34 -17.25
CA PHE A 13 13.67 -5.83 -17.01
C PHE A 13 14.37 -6.30 -18.29
N HIS A 14 13.68 -7.05 -19.16
CA HIS A 14 14.27 -7.48 -20.43
C HIS A 14 14.49 -6.32 -21.41
N GLN A 15 13.64 -5.30 -21.38
CA GLN A 15 13.79 -4.12 -22.23
C GLN A 15 14.99 -3.27 -21.80
N TRP A 16 15.14 -3.00 -20.50
CA TRP A 16 16.14 -2.06 -19.99
C TRP A 16 17.46 -2.73 -19.59
N TRP A 17 17.45 -4.01 -19.20
CA TRP A 17 18.66 -4.74 -18.79
C TRP A 17 18.56 -6.26 -19.04
N PRO A 18 18.73 -6.74 -20.28
CA PRO A 18 18.48 -8.13 -20.67
C PRO A 18 19.42 -9.17 -20.05
N GLU A 19 20.59 -8.76 -19.55
CA GLU A 19 21.58 -9.66 -18.92
C GLU A 19 21.09 -10.26 -17.59
N PHE A 20 20.11 -9.62 -16.93
CA PHE A 20 19.56 -10.16 -15.70
C PHE A 20 18.68 -11.37 -15.99
N ARG A 21 18.93 -12.46 -15.25
CA ARG A 21 18.03 -13.58 -15.26
C ARG A 21 16.77 -13.24 -14.47
N VAL A 22 15.65 -13.04 -15.14
CA VAL A 22 14.37 -12.73 -14.48
C VAL A 22 13.45 -13.94 -14.47
N ALA A 23 12.83 -14.22 -13.33
CA ALA A 23 11.86 -15.29 -13.17
C ALA A 23 10.60 -14.79 -12.46
N VAL A 24 9.44 -15.27 -12.91
CA VAL A 24 8.15 -15.00 -12.24
C VAL A 24 7.78 -16.16 -11.35
N LEU A 25 7.61 -15.89 -10.06
CA LEU A 25 6.97 -16.81 -9.13
C LEU A 25 5.46 -16.52 -9.11
N HIS A 26 4.73 -17.20 -9.99
CA HIS A 26 3.28 -17.12 -10.06
C HIS A 26 2.69 -18.47 -10.46
N GLU A 27 1.87 -19.04 -9.60
CA GLU A 27 1.11 -20.26 -9.90
C GLU A 27 -0.27 -19.84 -10.45
N SER A 28 -0.40 -19.74 -11.77
CA SER A 28 -1.69 -19.47 -12.42
C SER A 28 -2.59 -20.72 -12.52
N GLY A 29 -2.39 -21.76 -11.69
CA GLY A 29 -3.11 -23.03 -11.81
C GLY A 29 -3.22 -23.80 -10.49
N SER A 30 -4.20 -24.70 -10.40
CA SER A 30 -4.55 -25.52 -9.23
C SER A 30 -3.50 -26.57 -8.80
N PHE A 31 -2.30 -26.54 -9.38
CA PHE A 31 -1.24 -27.49 -9.09
C PHE A 31 -0.41 -27.02 -7.90
N GLN A 32 -0.81 -27.42 -6.70
CA GLN A 32 -0.03 -27.25 -5.47
C GLN A 32 1.13 -28.26 -5.46
N GLY A 33 2.31 -27.89 -5.96
CA GLY A 33 3.48 -28.77 -5.80
C GLY A 33 4.77 -28.30 -6.46
N LYS A 34 5.86 -28.26 -5.65
CA LYS A 34 7.31 -28.31 -5.93
C LYS A 34 7.92 -27.41 -7.03
N LYS A 35 7.15 -26.85 -7.96
CA LYS A 35 7.67 -26.01 -9.06
C LYS A 35 8.08 -24.63 -8.54
N GLY A 36 7.26 -24.01 -7.69
CA GLY A 36 7.60 -22.75 -7.03
C GLY A 36 8.87 -22.86 -6.20
N ASP A 37 8.98 -23.87 -5.32
CA ASP A 37 10.15 -24.05 -4.47
C ASP A 37 11.42 -24.38 -5.25
N ARG A 38 11.32 -25.18 -6.33
CA ARG A 38 12.45 -25.42 -7.24
C ARG A 38 12.91 -24.14 -7.94
N LEU A 39 11.96 -23.29 -8.35
CA LEU A 39 12.29 -22.00 -8.94
C LEU A 39 12.98 -21.10 -7.92
N ILE A 40 12.46 -21.02 -6.68
CA ILE A 40 13.06 -20.26 -5.60
C ILE A 40 14.47 -20.76 -5.33
N HIS A 41 14.68 -22.07 -5.22
CA HIS A 41 16.01 -22.65 -5.06
C HIS A 41 16.95 -22.25 -6.21
N LYS A 42 16.51 -22.41 -7.46
CA LYS A 42 17.32 -22.08 -8.64
C LYS A 42 17.70 -20.60 -8.67
N MET A 43 16.78 -19.72 -8.28
CA MET A 43 17.01 -18.28 -8.26
C MET A 43 17.84 -17.83 -7.06
N GLY A 44 17.61 -18.41 -5.89
CA GLY A 44 18.33 -18.12 -4.64
C GLY A 44 19.80 -18.55 -4.66
N THR A 45 20.18 -19.52 -5.50
CA THR A 45 21.58 -19.92 -5.71
C THR A 45 22.24 -19.24 -6.92
N THR A 46 21.50 -18.47 -7.72
CA THR A 46 22.04 -17.75 -8.88
C THR A 46 22.56 -16.37 -8.45
N ALA A 47 23.82 -16.05 -8.77
CA ALA A 47 24.45 -14.79 -8.36
C ALA A 47 23.80 -13.50 -8.95
N ALA A 48 23.10 -13.60 -10.08
CA ALA A 48 22.47 -12.47 -10.78
C ALA A 48 21.00 -12.74 -11.15
N GLY A 49 20.23 -13.30 -10.22
CA GLY A 49 18.81 -13.62 -10.42
C GLY A 49 17.86 -12.56 -9.86
N ILE A 50 16.80 -12.23 -10.61
CA ILE A 50 15.68 -11.41 -10.15
C ILE A 50 14.43 -12.29 -10.07
N LEU A 51 13.85 -12.38 -8.87
CA LEU A 51 12.58 -13.09 -8.64
C LEU A 51 11.44 -12.08 -8.50
N VAL A 52 10.52 -12.08 -9.45
CA VAL A 52 9.33 -11.23 -9.43
C VAL A 52 8.14 -12.05 -8.93
N THR A 53 7.47 -11.59 -7.87
CA THR A 53 6.39 -12.34 -7.23
C THR A 53 5.25 -11.45 -6.74
N SER A 54 4.10 -12.08 -6.49
CA SER A 54 2.92 -11.43 -5.90
C SER A 54 2.98 -11.45 -4.37
N TYR A 55 2.27 -10.52 -3.74
CA TYR A 55 2.12 -10.53 -2.27
C TYR A 55 1.51 -11.83 -1.73
N ALA A 56 0.57 -12.45 -2.47
CA ALA A 56 -0.02 -13.72 -2.07
C ALA A 56 1.03 -14.86 -2.07
N ASN A 57 1.89 -14.91 -3.10
CA ASN A 57 2.92 -15.94 -3.22
C ASN A 57 4.02 -15.81 -2.17
N ILE A 58 4.26 -14.60 -1.63
CA ILE A 58 5.15 -14.42 -0.48
C ILE A 58 4.64 -15.20 0.73
N LEU A 59 3.33 -15.19 0.98
CA LEU A 59 2.73 -15.95 2.09
C LEU A 59 2.77 -17.47 1.83
N ILE A 60 2.47 -17.88 0.59
CA ILE A 60 2.46 -19.30 0.20
C ILE A 60 3.85 -19.92 0.33
N HIS A 61 4.90 -19.25 -0.18
CA HIS A 61 6.27 -19.75 -0.18
C HIS A 61 7.15 -19.12 0.91
N TYR A 62 6.55 -18.63 1.99
CA TYR A 62 7.22 -17.86 3.04
C TYR A 62 8.49 -18.54 3.57
N ASN A 63 8.38 -19.81 3.95
CA ASN A 63 9.50 -20.57 4.53
C ASN A 63 10.64 -20.79 3.51
N THR A 64 10.30 -21.15 2.27
CA THR A 64 11.27 -21.39 1.20
C THR A 64 11.98 -20.11 0.78
N LEU A 65 11.26 -18.97 0.77
CA LEU A 65 11.85 -17.68 0.44
C LEU A 65 12.83 -17.22 1.52
N LEU A 66 12.55 -17.48 2.80
CA LEU A 66 13.43 -17.12 3.91
C LEU A 66 14.67 -18.00 4.06
N SER A 67 14.74 -19.17 3.42
CA SER A 67 15.94 -20.02 3.47
C SER A 67 17.10 -19.50 2.62
N TYR A 68 16.90 -18.41 1.86
CA TYR A 68 17.91 -17.79 1.02
C TYR A 68 18.16 -16.34 1.42
N THR A 69 19.39 -15.87 1.18
CA THR A 69 19.79 -14.48 1.42
C THR A 69 19.53 -13.63 0.18
N TRP A 70 18.62 -12.68 0.30
CA TRP A 70 18.29 -11.74 -0.78
C TRP A 70 19.04 -10.43 -0.59
N HIS A 71 19.70 -9.92 -1.63
CA HIS A 71 20.44 -8.66 -1.56
C HIS A 71 19.52 -7.44 -1.60
N TYR A 72 18.46 -7.50 -2.39
CA TYR A 72 17.45 -6.45 -2.51
C TYR A 72 16.05 -7.03 -2.29
N PHE A 73 15.24 -6.31 -1.52
CA PHE A 73 13.82 -6.60 -1.40
C PHE A 73 12.99 -5.34 -1.68
N ILE A 74 12.29 -5.35 -2.81
CA ILE A 74 11.57 -4.21 -3.35
C ILE A 74 10.08 -4.51 -3.33
N LEU A 75 9.31 -3.69 -2.61
CA LEU A 75 7.86 -3.77 -2.55
C LEU A 75 7.24 -2.72 -3.45
N ASP A 76 6.58 -3.17 -4.50
CA ASP A 76 5.80 -2.32 -5.39
C ASP A 76 4.33 -2.22 -4.92
N GLU A 77 3.79 -1.01 -4.95
CA GLU A 77 2.53 -0.63 -4.30
C GLU A 77 2.55 -0.81 -2.77
N GLY A 78 3.48 -0.11 -2.12
CA GLY A 78 3.75 -0.17 -0.68
C GLY A 78 2.53 -0.06 0.23
N HIS A 79 1.46 0.61 -0.20
CA HIS A 79 0.21 0.69 0.54
C HIS A 79 -0.38 -0.70 0.88
N LYS A 80 0.06 -1.80 0.23
CA LYS A 80 -0.31 -3.18 0.57
C LYS A 80 0.19 -3.65 1.95
N ILE A 81 1.26 -3.07 2.49
CA ILE A 81 1.82 -3.41 3.81
C ILE A 81 1.65 -2.27 4.84
N ARG A 82 0.61 -1.45 4.66
CA ARG A 82 0.30 -0.30 5.55
C ARG A 82 -0.19 -0.73 6.92
N ASN A 83 -0.85 -1.89 7.03
CA ASN A 83 -1.33 -2.40 8.30
C ASN A 83 -0.21 -3.20 8.99
N PRO A 84 0.33 -2.75 10.13
CA PRO A 84 1.42 -3.45 10.82
C PRO A 84 1.02 -4.85 11.32
N ASP A 85 -0.27 -5.08 11.57
CA ASP A 85 -0.77 -6.34 12.12
C ASP A 85 -1.11 -7.36 11.01
N ALA A 86 -1.07 -6.95 9.74
CA ALA A 86 -1.41 -7.83 8.64
C ALA A 86 -0.33 -8.90 8.44
N GLN A 87 -0.76 -10.15 8.22
CA GLN A 87 0.13 -11.28 7.97
C GLN A 87 1.16 -10.99 6.87
N ILE A 88 0.74 -10.32 5.79
CA ILE A 88 1.63 -9.94 4.71
C ILE A 88 2.72 -8.96 5.14
N THR A 89 2.39 -8.02 6.02
CA THR A 89 3.35 -7.04 6.53
C THR A 89 4.39 -7.72 7.40
N THR A 90 3.96 -8.57 8.33
CA THR A 90 4.84 -9.38 9.17
C THR A 90 5.75 -10.26 8.31
N ALA A 91 5.18 -10.96 7.33
CA ALA A 91 5.93 -11.82 6.42
C ALA A 91 6.99 -11.03 5.63
N CYS A 92 6.64 -9.86 5.09
CA CYS A 92 7.60 -9.01 4.37
C CYS A 92 8.72 -8.50 5.29
N LYS A 93 8.41 -8.12 6.53
CA LYS A 93 9.41 -7.60 7.48
C LYS A 93 10.41 -8.66 7.96
N SER A 94 10.05 -9.95 7.92
CA SER A 94 10.92 -11.07 8.29
C SER A 94 12.11 -11.29 7.34
N PHE A 95 12.05 -10.78 6.10
CA PHE A 95 13.13 -10.95 5.13
C PHE A 95 14.41 -10.24 5.57
N ARG A 96 15.47 -11.01 5.83
CA ARG A 96 16.79 -10.45 6.14
C ARG A 96 17.49 -10.08 4.83
N THR A 97 17.62 -8.79 4.58
CA THR A 97 18.24 -8.24 3.37
C THR A 97 18.94 -6.91 3.69
N PRO A 98 20.08 -6.61 3.05
CA PRO A 98 20.78 -5.34 3.27
C PRO A 98 20.05 -4.15 2.66
N HIS A 99 19.26 -4.35 1.60
CA HIS A 99 18.57 -3.26 0.91
C HIS A 99 17.06 -3.49 0.81
N ARG A 100 16.29 -2.58 1.42
CA ARG A 100 14.83 -2.61 1.40
C ARG A 100 14.27 -1.34 0.77
N LEU A 101 13.41 -1.50 -0.22
CA LEU A 101 12.80 -0.39 -0.94
C LEU A 101 11.28 -0.57 -1.01
N ILE A 102 10.57 0.56 -0.91
CA ILE A 102 9.13 0.63 -1.16
C ILE A 102 8.89 1.61 -2.30
N LEU A 103 8.12 1.17 -3.30
CA LEU A 103 7.58 2.01 -4.35
C LEU A 103 6.10 2.23 -4.05
N SER A 104 5.65 3.48 -4.09
CA SER A 104 4.23 3.82 -3.90
C SER A 104 3.88 5.04 -4.72
N GLY A 105 2.84 4.93 -5.56
CA GLY A 105 2.27 6.07 -6.27
C GLY A 105 1.33 6.92 -5.39
N SER A 106 0.82 6.33 -4.30
CA SER A 106 -0.08 7.02 -3.38
C SER A 106 0.70 7.80 -2.33
N PRO A 107 0.37 9.08 -2.07
CA PRO A 107 0.89 9.77 -0.89
C PRO A 107 0.46 8.99 0.35
N MET A 108 1.37 8.89 1.32
CA MET A 108 1.11 8.22 2.61
C MET A 108 -0.12 8.87 3.23
N GLN A 109 -1.24 8.14 3.30
CA GLN A 109 -2.56 8.68 3.60
C GLN A 109 -2.69 8.98 5.09
N ASN A 110 -2.31 10.18 5.57
CA ASN A 110 -2.65 10.82 6.86
C ASN A 110 -2.71 9.96 8.15
N ASN A 111 -2.23 8.73 8.14
CA ASN A 111 -2.29 7.79 9.24
C ASN A 111 -0.86 7.45 9.65
N LEU A 112 -0.46 8.00 10.80
CA LEU A 112 0.91 7.87 11.29
C LEU A 112 1.26 6.42 11.61
N ARG A 113 0.27 5.58 11.97
CA ARG A 113 0.47 4.14 12.16
C ARG A 113 0.85 3.43 10.87
N GLU A 114 0.23 3.82 9.74
CA GLU A 114 0.57 3.29 8.42
C GLU A 114 1.95 3.74 7.97
N LEU A 115 2.27 5.02 8.18
CA LEU A 115 3.61 5.57 7.95
C LEU A 115 4.66 4.77 8.72
N TRP A 116 4.43 4.52 10.01
CA TRP A 116 5.34 3.73 10.82
C TRP A 116 5.51 2.31 10.25
N SER A 117 4.43 1.66 9.84
CA SER A 117 4.50 0.30 9.27
C SER A 117 5.43 0.24 8.05
N LEU A 118 5.29 1.20 7.15
CA LEU A 118 6.09 1.29 5.91
C LEU A 118 7.54 1.66 6.22
N PHE A 119 7.76 2.61 7.11
CA PHE A 119 9.11 3.04 7.46
C PHE A 119 9.88 1.96 8.23
N ASP A 120 9.22 1.22 9.12
CA ASP A 120 9.80 0.09 9.84
C ASP A 120 10.17 -1.06 8.89
N PHE A 121 9.49 -1.22 7.76
CA PHE A 121 9.98 -2.12 6.72
C PHE A 121 11.29 -1.60 6.11
N VAL A 122 11.34 -0.34 5.66
CA VAL A 122 12.50 0.24 4.97
C VAL A 122 13.73 0.32 5.87
N PHE A 123 13.56 0.80 7.11
CA PHE A 123 14.64 0.96 8.06
C PHE A 123 14.19 0.52 9.48
N PRO A 124 14.26 -0.80 9.76
CA PRO A 124 13.76 -1.39 11.00
C PRO A 124 14.37 -0.75 12.25
N GLY A 125 13.53 -0.48 13.25
CA GLY A 125 13.95 0.03 14.55
C GLY A 125 14.32 1.51 14.61
N LYS A 126 14.42 2.23 13.48
CA LYS A 126 14.81 3.66 13.49
C LYS A 126 13.80 4.58 14.17
N LEU A 127 12.50 4.27 14.06
CA LEU A 127 11.42 5.00 14.74
C LEU A 127 11.03 4.37 16.08
N GLY A 128 11.79 3.38 16.56
CA GLY A 128 11.42 2.58 17.73
C GLY A 128 10.27 1.62 17.44
N THR A 129 9.75 1.01 18.51
CA THR A 129 8.62 0.07 18.45
C THR A 129 7.31 0.82 18.15
N LEU A 130 6.30 0.12 17.64
CA LEU A 130 5.00 0.73 17.35
C LEU A 130 4.38 1.43 18.59
N PRO A 131 4.33 0.82 19.79
CA PRO A 131 3.75 1.49 20.96
C PRO A 131 4.47 2.79 21.31
N THR A 132 5.80 2.78 21.32
CA THR A 132 6.61 3.97 21.57
C THR A 132 6.36 5.03 20.50
N PHE A 133 6.33 4.65 19.22
CA PHE A 133 6.02 5.59 18.15
C PHE A 133 4.63 6.22 18.31
N MET A 134 3.63 5.42 18.71
CA MET A 134 2.27 5.91 18.93
C MET A 134 2.22 6.92 20.07
N GLU A 135 2.90 6.64 21.18
CA GLU A 135 2.94 7.49 22.37
C GLU A 135 3.66 8.82 22.11
N TYR A 136 4.85 8.80 21.52
CA TYR A 136 5.71 9.98 21.39
C TYR A 136 5.43 10.82 20.14
N PHE A 137 4.84 10.22 19.09
CA PHE A 137 4.57 10.92 17.83
C PHE A 137 3.10 10.87 17.44
N ALA A 138 2.51 9.69 17.26
CA ALA A 138 1.21 9.60 16.61
C ALA A 138 0.08 10.26 17.41
N ILE A 139 -0.01 9.97 18.71
CA ILE A 139 -1.05 10.50 19.59
C ILE A 139 -0.89 12.02 19.78
N PRO A 140 0.30 12.58 20.12
CA PRO A 140 0.48 14.02 20.23
C PRO A 140 0.14 14.78 18.94
N ILE A 141 0.60 14.28 17.77
CA ILE A 141 0.33 14.92 16.48
C ILE A 141 -1.17 14.91 16.17
N THR A 142 -1.85 13.78 16.43
CA THR A 142 -3.29 13.67 16.21
C THR A 142 -4.07 14.59 17.14
N ARG A 143 -3.70 14.68 18.42
CA ARG A 143 -4.37 15.54 19.41
C ARG A 143 -4.29 17.02 19.03
N GLY A 144 -3.11 17.52 18.69
CA GLY A 144 -2.96 18.91 18.27
C GLY A 144 -3.55 19.23 16.89
N GLY A 145 -3.99 18.22 16.14
CA GLY A 145 -4.74 18.39 14.88
C GLY A 145 -6.26 18.55 15.07
N TYR A 146 -6.79 18.32 16.27
CA TYR A 146 -8.21 18.52 16.53
C TYR A 146 -8.57 20.00 16.66
N ALA A 147 -9.78 20.37 16.21
CA ALA A 147 -10.26 21.75 16.24
C ALA A 147 -10.39 22.34 17.67
N ASN A 148 -10.52 21.49 18.68
CA ASN A 148 -10.62 21.86 20.09
C ASN A 148 -9.28 21.77 20.84
N ALA A 149 -8.16 21.58 20.14
CA ALA A 149 -6.84 21.46 20.77
C ALA A 149 -6.43 22.79 21.42
N ASN A 150 -5.83 22.70 22.61
CA ASN A 150 -5.31 23.89 23.29
C ASN A 150 -3.98 24.36 22.65
N PRO A 151 -3.52 25.60 22.92
CA PRO A 151 -2.29 26.12 22.30
C PRO A 151 -1.03 25.29 22.57
N ILE A 152 -0.95 24.64 23.73
CA ILE A 152 0.19 23.80 24.13
C ILE A 152 0.19 22.50 23.30
N GLU A 153 -0.98 21.89 23.09
CA GLU A 153 -1.15 20.69 22.27
C GLU A 153 -0.81 20.95 20.81
N VAL A 154 -1.25 22.09 20.25
CA VAL A 154 -0.92 22.50 18.88
C VAL A 154 0.60 22.69 18.72
N GLN A 155 1.25 23.38 19.66
CA GLN A 155 2.69 23.59 19.61
C GLN A 155 3.46 22.26 19.76
N THR A 156 3.01 21.38 20.65
CA THR A 156 3.61 20.05 20.86
C THR A 156 3.48 19.19 19.60
N ALA A 157 2.28 19.15 18.99
CA ALA A 157 2.04 18.44 17.75
C ALA A 157 2.94 18.94 16.62
N TYR A 158 3.08 20.25 16.46
CA TYR A 158 3.96 20.83 15.45
C TYR A 158 5.44 20.43 15.64
N LYS A 159 5.94 20.47 16.88
CA LYS A 159 7.30 20.04 17.22
C LYS A 159 7.51 18.55 16.89
N CYS A 160 6.61 17.67 17.35
CA CYS A 160 6.67 16.23 17.07
C CYS A 160 6.64 15.96 15.56
N ALA A 161 5.76 16.64 14.82
CA ALA A 161 5.63 16.50 13.37
C ALA A 161 6.90 16.94 12.63
N CYS A 162 7.54 18.02 13.05
CA CYS A 162 8.81 18.48 12.46
C CYS A 162 9.93 17.47 12.69
N ILE A 163 10.10 16.99 13.93
CA ILE A 163 11.11 15.97 14.27
C ILE A 163 10.90 14.71 13.42
N LEU A 164 9.65 14.25 13.33
CA LEU A 164 9.30 13.07 12.54
C LEU A 164 9.60 13.27 11.06
N ARG A 165 9.16 14.39 10.48
CA ARG A 165 9.40 14.76 9.08
C ARG A 165 10.89 14.78 8.78
N ASP A 166 11.69 15.47 9.59
CA ASP A 166 13.11 15.68 9.34
C ASP A 166 13.91 14.37 9.50
N THR A 167 13.41 13.45 10.34
CA THR A 167 13.95 12.09 10.47
C THR A 167 13.70 11.24 9.22
N ILE A 168 12.47 11.29 8.68
CA ILE A 168 12.05 10.44 7.54
C ILE A 168 12.52 11.00 6.20
N LYS A 169 12.63 12.34 6.06
CA LYS A 169 12.92 13.04 4.80
C LYS A 169 14.15 12.48 4.07
N LYS A 170 15.17 12.03 4.80
CA LYS A 170 16.41 11.47 4.23
C LYS A 170 16.20 10.14 3.49
N TYR A 171 15.13 9.42 3.81
CA TYR A 171 14.81 8.10 3.26
C TYR A 171 13.60 8.12 2.33
N LEU A 172 13.01 9.30 2.10
CA LEU A 172 11.82 9.48 1.30
C LEU A 172 12.14 10.34 0.08
N ILE A 173 12.15 9.71 -1.09
CA ILE A 173 12.22 10.42 -2.37
C ILE A 173 10.79 10.55 -2.90
N ARG A 174 10.30 11.77 -3.00
CA ARG A 174 9.00 12.09 -3.59
C ARG A 174 9.20 13.08 -4.73
N ARG A 175 8.68 12.74 -5.90
CA ARG A 175 8.65 13.64 -7.07
C ARG A 175 7.20 13.97 -7.39
N ILE A 176 6.90 15.24 -7.62
CA ILE A 176 5.55 15.67 -7.99
C ILE A 176 5.53 15.96 -9.50
N LYS A 177 4.46 15.54 -10.20
CA LYS A 177 4.34 15.76 -11.65
C LYS A 177 4.42 17.24 -12.03
N SER A 178 3.91 18.14 -11.18
CA SER A 178 4.01 19.59 -11.38
C SER A 178 5.47 20.07 -11.44
N GLU A 179 6.36 19.51 -10.62
CA GLU A 179 7.79 19.83 -10.62
C GLU A 179 8.51 19.24 -11.85
N GLN A 180 8.06 18.07 -12.32
CA GLN A 180 8.66 17.37 -13.46
C GLN A 180 8.16 17.88 -14.83
N ASN A 181 7.03 18.56 -14.88
CA ASN A 181 6.48 19.13 -16.12
C ASN A 181 7.44 20.15 -16.78
N VAL A 182 8.30 20.81 -16.00
CA VAL A 182 9.34 21.71 -16.52
C VAL A 182 10.33 20.96 -17.42
N VAL A 183 10.64 19.71 -17.10
CA VAL A 183 11.61 18.87 -17.83
C VAL A 183 10.90 18.03 -18.90
N LEU A 184 9.75 17.44 -18.57
CA LEU A 184 9.05 16.47 -19.41
C LEU A 184 8.16 17.11 -20.49
N LYS A 185 7.89 18.41 -20.42
CA LYS A 185 7.02 19.15 -21.38
C LYS A 185 5.70 18.43 -21.69
N LEU A 186 5.05 17.88 -20.67
CA LEU A 186 3.79 17.15 -20.82
C LEU A 186 2.63 18.12 -21.12
N PRO A 187 1.61 17.70 -21.89
CA PRO A 187 0.42 18.51 -22.14
C PRO A 187 -0.34 18.78 -20.83
N THR A 188 -1.11 19.87 -20.81
CA THR A 188 -1.93 20.25 -19.66
C THR A 188 -3.02 19.20 -19.41
N LYS A 189 -3.16 18.76 -18.16
CA LYS A 189 -4.24 17.87 -17.74
C LYS A 189 -5.54 18.66 -17.66
N ASN A 190 -6.55 18.28 -18.45
CA ASN A 190 -7.91 18.81 -18.33
C ASN A 190 -8.75 17.84 -17.50
N GLU A 191 -9.31 18.31 -16.38
CA GLU A 191 -10.20 17.52 -15.53
C GLU A 191 -11.60 18.12 -15.59
N GLN A 192 -12.60 17.31 -15.90
CA GLN A 192 -13.99 17.72 -15.97
C GLN A 192 -14.83 16.88 -15.03
N VAL A 193 -15.62 17.53 -14.18
CA VAL A 193 -16.61 16.87 -13.31
C VAL A 193 -17.97 16.98 -13.97
N LEU A 194 -18.52 15.85 -14.41
CA LEU A 194 -19.83 15.77 -15.04
C LEU A 194 -20.91 15.51 -13.99
N PHE A 195 -21.85 16.44 -13.87
CA PHE A 195 -22.99 16.31 -12.97
C PHE A 195 -24.16 15.64 -13.69
N CYS A 196 -24.19 14.30 -13.64
CA CYS A 196 -25.28 13.52 -14.21
C CYS A 196 -26.49 13.49 -13.25
N ARG A 197 -27.65 13.92 -13.72
CA ARG A 197 -28.90 13.79 -12.95
C ARG A 197 -29.45 12.37 -13.09
N LEU A 198 -29.96 11.81 -12.00
CA LEU A 198 -30.71 10.56 -12.04
C LEU A 198 -31.92 10.69 -12.96
N THR A 199 -32.15 9.67 -13.79
CA THR A 199 -33.38 9.56 -14.58
C THR A 199 -34.61 9.43 -13.67
N LYS A 200 -35.82 9.64 -14.21
CA LYS A 200 -37.07 9.49 -13.44
C LYS A 200 -37.18 8.10 -12.82
N THR A 201 -36.85 7.06 -13.59
CA THR A 201 -36.86 5.65 -13.15
C THR A 201 -35.83 5.39 -12.06
N GLN A 202 -34.57 5.79 -12.27
CA GLN A 202 -33.53 5.64 -11.24
C GLN A 202 -33.90 6.38 -9.95
N ARG A 203 -34.44 7.60 -10.05
CA ARG A 203 -34.86 8.38 -8.88
C ARG A 203 -36.02 7.73 -8.12
N HIS A 204 -36.95 7.10 -8.84
CA HIS A 204 -38.02 6.34 -8.23
C HIS A 204 -37.48 5.14 -7.46
N ILE A 205 -36.69 4.28 -8.11
CA ILE A 205 -36.07 3.08 -7.51
C ILE A 205 -35.16 3.48 -6.33
N TYR A 206 -34.39 4.56 -6.46
CA TYR A 206 -33.54 5.08 -5.40
C TYR A 206 -34.36 5.43 -4.15
N LYS A 207 -35.49 6.14 -4.33
CA LYS A 207 -36.39 6.50 -3.22
C LYS A 207 -37.09 5.27 -2.63
N GLU A 208 -37.47 4.29 -3.44
CA GLU A 208 -38.03 3.03 -2.94
C GLU A 208 -37.01 2.25 -2.12
N TYR A 209 -35.77 2.15 -2.59
CA TYR A 209 -34.70 1.48 -1.86
C TYR A 209 -34.44 2.11 -0.50
N LEU A 210 -34.42 3.45 -0.41
CA LEU A 210 -34.29 4.16 0.86
C LEU A 210 -35.41 3.87 1.85
N LYS A 211 -36.63 3.54 1.37
CA LYS A 211 -37.78 3.18 2.21
C LYS A 211 -37.83 1.70 2.56
N SER A 212 -37.02 0.87 1.90
CA SER A 212 -37.02 -0.58 2.09
C SER A 212 -36.66 -0.98 3.52
N GLN A 213 -37.16 -2.14 3.96
CA GLN A 213 -36.84 -2.67 5.28
C GLN A 213 -35.33 -2.89 5.44
N GLN A 214 -34.65 -3.33 4.38
CA GLN A 214 -33.20 -3.49 4.36
C GLN A 214 -32.46 -2.19 4.71
N CYS A 215 -32.86 -1.05 4.14
CA CYS A 215 -32.22 0.22 4.45
C CYS A 215 -32.49 0.67 5.90
N LYS A 216 -33.70 0.40 6.42
CA LYS A 216 -34.04 0.67 7.82
C LYS A 216 -33.23 -0.19 8.79
N ASP A 217 -33.03 -1.47 8.47
CA ASP A 217 -32.25 -2.39 9.30
C ASP A 217 -30.77 -2.02 9.31
N ILE A 218 -30.23 -1.59 8.15
CA ILE A 218 -28.88 -1.01 8.07
C ILE A 218 -28.75 0.23 8.96
N LEU A 219 -29.70 1.16 8.92
CA LEU A 219 -29.67 2.38 9.73
C LEU A 219 -29.79 2.11 11.24
N LYS A 220 -30.48 1.02 11.62
CA LYS A 220 -30.56 0.54 13.00
C LYS A 220 -29.30 -0.24 13.45
N GLY A 221 -28.33 -0.44 12.56
CA GLY A 221 -27.10 -1.18 12.84
C GLY A 221 -27.26 -2.72 12.77
N GLY A 222 -28.40 -3.22 12.28
CA GLY A 222 -28.67 -4.65 12.16
C GLY A 222 -28.04 -5.33 10.93
N THR A 223 -27.46 -4.57 10.01
CA THR A 223 -26.84 -5.10 8.77
C THR A 223 -25.66 -4.24 8.33
N GLN A 224 -24.74 -4.81 7.53
CA GLN A 224 -23.57 -4.09 7.03
C GLN A 224 -23.93 -2.93 6.09
N VAL A 225 -23.52 -1.71 6.47
CA VAL A 225 -23.73 -0.46 5.71
C VAL A 225 -23.24 -0.54 4.26
N PHE A 226 -22.16 -1.29 4.00
CA PHE A 226 -21.59 -1.45 2.67
C PHE A 226 -22.57 -2.03 1.65
N VAL A 227 -23.47 -2.93 2.07
CA VAL A 227 -24.47 -3.51 1.17
C VAL A 227 -25.40 -2.42 0.64
N GLY A 228 -25.85 -1.53 1.52
CA GLY A 228 -26.71 -0.39 1.15
C GLY A 228 -26.02 0.55 0.17
N LEU A 229 -24.77 0.92 0.44
CA LEU A 229 -23.99 1.81 -0.43
C LEU A 229 -23.74 1.20 -1.81
N ILE A 230 -23.44 -0.11 -1.89
CA ILE A 230 -23.24 -0.82 -3.16
C ILE A 230 -24.53 -0.82 -3.98
N ASN A 231 -25.68 -1.06 -3.35
CA ASN A 231 -26.97 -1.08 -4.03
C ASN A 231 -27.36 0.30 -4.55
N LEU A 232 -27.18 1.36 -3.76
CA LEU A 232 -27.39 2.73 -4.22
C LEU A 232 -26.47 3.07 -5.41
N ARG A 233 -25.21 2.64 -5.37
CA ARG A 233 -24.27 2.83 -6.49
C ARG A 233 -24.69 2.07 -7.76
N LYS A 234 -25.36 0.92 -7.64
CA LYS A 234 -25.88 0.17 -8.79
C LYS A 234 -27.11 0.82 -9.42
N ILE A 235 -27.85 1.63 -8.65
CA ILE A 235 -29.03 2.36 -9.13
C ILE A 235 -28.61 3.61 -9.91
N CYS A 236 -27.57 4.30 -9.44
CA CYS A 236 -26.97 5.46 -10.11
C CYS A 236 -26.25 5.07 -11.40
#